data_AF-A0A925YGE9-F1
#
_entry.id   AF-A0A925YGE9-F1
#
_cell.length_a   1.000
_cell.length_b   1.000
_cell.length_c   1.000
_cell.angle_alpha   90.00
_cell.angle_beta   90.00
_cell.angle_gamma   90.00
#
_symmetry.space_group_name_H-M   'P 1'
#
loop_
_entity.id
_entity.type
_entity.pdbx_description
1 polymer ?
#
loop_
_entity_poly.entity_id
_entity_poly.type
_entity_poly.pdbx_seq_one_letter_code
_entity_poly.pdbx_strand_id
1 'polypeptide(L)'
;VALANRVLAADRVDAADDEAVAAGMARMRGTLDLAVEFLARGGGNAFDEDRAVDAVRTVAAIRLFRLGVSLIGKVRALAQALLRRGPFAALQHIDMVEEPEATVLAAVSRPRPLYAALLDDPPAMGERPFESLADIARATAAIQRAAVAQAMLLGLGVRPEHLVPEALQDVTPSDPLAIDTGVLARTALLLLMAQHEGVSPVADVSKKPRRKDKDSGQGEGERDVADFRPLAATEIAAFTRTASRGARPGPKSAKSAAAHEPGRMSDELRANARQILEQVAPPQMTAAARDMTERWLDTLSPLEPVLKR
;
A
#
# COMPACT_ATOMS: atom_id res chain seq x y z
N VAL A 1 0.16 34.62 21.49
CA VAL A 1 1.60 34.92 21.66
C VAL A 1 2.33 33.85 22.48
N ALA A 2 1.94 33.57 23.73
CA ALA A 2 2.67 32.60 24.57
C ALA A 2 2.78 31.18 23.98
N LEU A 3 1.73 30.66 23.33
CA LEU A 3 1.78 29.35 22.65
C LEU A 3 2.72 29.38 21.43
N ALA A 4 2.62 30.42 20.59
CA ALA A 4 3.48 30.60 19.42
C ALA A 4 4.96 30.59 19.80
N ASN A 5 5.36 31.37 20.80
CA ASN A 5 6.74 31.41 21.28
C ASN A 5 7.20 30.04 21.78
N ARG A 6 6.33 29.27 22.46
CA ARG A 6 6.65 27.91 22.91
C ARG A 6 6.84 26.95 21.75
N VAL A 7 5.99 27.01 20.72
CA VAL A 7 6.10 26.14 19.53
C VAL A 7 7.38 26.48 18.76
N LEU A 8 7.63 27.76 18.47
CA LEU A 8 8.83 28.21 17.75
C LEU A 8 10.11 27.88 18.53
N ALA A 9 10.11 28.07 19.86
CA ALA A 9 11.26 27.72 20.70
C ALA A 9 11.49 26.21 20.78
N ALA A 10 10.43 25.41 20.92
CA ALA A 10 10.54 23.94 20.87
C ALA A 10 11.07 23.48 19.50
N ASP A 11 10.70 24.22 18.45
CA ASP A 11 11.15 23.94 17.11
C ASP A 11 12.57 24.44 16.80
N ARG A 12 13.16 25.22 17.71
CA ARG A 12 14.44 25.94 17.55
C ARG A 12 14.48 26.82 16.30
N VAL A 13 13.36 27.48 16.02
CA VAL A 13 13.23 28.42 14.89
C VAL A 13 13.96 29.73 15.23
N ASP A 14 14.82 30.19 14.33
CA ASP A 14 15.41 31.52 14.40
C ASP A 14 14.33 32.57 14.09
N ALA A 15 14.22 33.60 14.92
CA ALA A 15 13.25 34.67 14.72
C ALA A 15 13.56 35.55 13.50
N ALA A 16 14.79 35.49 12.97
CA ALA A 16 15.17 36.14 11.72
C ALA A 16 14.82 35.34 10.46
N ASP A 17 14.43 34.07 10.62
CA ASP A 17 14.02 33.19 9.52
C ASP A 17 12.50 33.24 9.35
N ASP A 18 12.04 34.22 8.56
CA ASP A 18 10.61 34.45 8.31
C ASP A 18 9.90 33.21 7.74
N GLU A 19 10.59 32.42 6.92
CA GLU A 19 10.01 31.20 6.32
C GLU A 19 9.83 30.10 7.37
N ALA A 20 10.85 29.86 8.20
CA ALA A 20 10.74 28.91 9.30
C ALA A 20 9.70 29.34 10.35
N VAL A 21 9.60 30.64 10.63
CA VAL A 21 8.56 31.20 11.50
C VAL A 21 7.18 30.97 10.89
N ALA A 22 6.98 31.28 9.61
CA ALA A 22 5.72 31.05 8.91
C ALA A 22 5.34 29.57 8.91
N ALA A 23 6.27 28.66 8.63
CA ALA A 23 6.04 27.22 8.65
C ALA A 23 5.70 26.71 10.07
N GLY A 24 6.35 27.24 11.11
CA GLY A 24 6.04 26.93 12.51
C GLY A 24 4.64 27.40 12.92
N MET A 25 4.26 28.60 12.49
CA MET A 25 2.93 29.16 12.73
C MET A 25 1.83 28.40 11.97
N ALA A 26 2.09 28.01 10.71
CA ALA A 26 1.19 27.18 9.92
C ALA A 26 0.96 25.82 10.59
N ARG A 27 2.01 25.14 11.06
CA ARG A 27 1.89 23.90 11.85
C ARG A 27 1.08 24.10 13.12
N MET A 28 1.34 25.17 13.86
CA MET A 28 0.61 25.47 15.09
C MET A 28 -0.89 25.64 14.80
N ARG A 29 -1.22 26.41 13.77
CA ARG A 29 -2.60 26.64 13.34
C ARG A 29 -3.29 25.34 12.94
N GLY A 30 -2.72 24.57 12.01
CA GLY A 30 -3.31 23.29 11.57
C GLY A 30 -3.52 22.31 12.72
N THR A 31 -2.60 22.28 13.69
CA THR A 31 -2.75 21.45 14.91
C THR A 31 -3.91 21.90 15.80
N LEU A 32 -4.15 23.21 15.92
CA LEU A 32 -5.28 23.76 16.67
C LEU A 32 -6.60 23.50 15.93
N ASP A 33 -6.63 23.75 14.62
CA ASP A 33 -7.80 23.53 13.77
C ASP A 33 -8.25 22.06 13.83
N LEU A 34 -7.30 21.12 13.74
CA LEU A 34 -7.54 19.69 13.92
C LEU A 34 -8.17 19.35 15.29
N ALA A 35 -7.67 19.96 16.37
CA ALA A 35 -8.18 19.72 17.71
C ALA A 35 -9.61 20.26 17.90
N VAL A 36 -9.88 21.44 17.34
CA VAL A 36 -11.22 22.05 17.35
C VAL A 36 -12.19 21.21 16.54
N GLU A 37 -11.79 20.75 15.35
CA GLU A 37 -12.63 19.87 14.52
C GLU A 37 -12.97 18.57 15.25
N PHE A 38 -12.00 17.97 15.94
CA PHE A 38 -12.22 16.77 16.75
C PHE A 38 -13.25 16.97 17.86
N LEU A 39 -13.17 18.09 18.57
CA LEU A 39 -14.12 18.41 19.64
C LEU A 39 -15.51 18.76 19.09
N ALA A 40 -15.57 19.50 17.99
CA ALA A 40 -16.80 19.85 17.29
C ALA A 40 -17.60 18.59 16.89
N ARG A 41 -16.93 17.57 16.38
CA ARG A 41 -17.59 16.31 16.02
C ARG A 41 -18.08 15.51 17.24
N GLY A 42 -17.42 15.61 18.39
CA GLY A 42 -17.83 14.97 19.64
C GLY A 42 -18.11 13.47 19.55
N GLY A 43 -17.37 12.75 18.68
CA GLY A 43 -17.56 11.32 18.41
C GLY A 43 -18.58 10.98 17.32
N GLY A 44 -19.29 11.97 16.77
CA GLY A 44 -20.16 11.82 15.60
C GLY A 44 -19.46 12.13 14.28
N ASN A 45 -20.18 11.96 13.17
CA ASN A 45 -19.68 12.28 11.83
C ASN A 45 -19.96 13.72 11.39
N ALA A 46 -20.95 14.38 12.00
CA ALA A 46 -21.34 15.74 11.67
C ALA A 46 -20.51 16.76 12.46
N PHE A 47 -20.17 17.87 11.82
CA PHE A 47 -19.51 19.00 12.46
C PHE A 47 -20.55 19.88 13.16
N ASP A 48 -20.37 20.12 14.46
CA ASP A 48 -21.19 21.00 15.28
C ASP A 48 -20.44 22.32 15.54
N GLU A 49 -20.89 23.39 14.90
CA GLU A 49 -20.26 24.71 14.97
C GLU A 49 -20.34 25.32 16.37
N ASP A 50 -21.46 25.13 17.08
CA ASP A 50 -21.64 25.65 18.43
C ASP A 50 -20.63 25.02 19.39
N ARG A 51 -20.39 23.71 19.26
CA ARG A 51 -19.33 23.01 20.01
C ARG A 51 -17.94 23.49 19.65
N ALA A 52 -17.67 23.77 18.37
CA ALA A 52 -16.38 24.31 17.94
C ALA A 52 -16.11 25.66 18.62
N VAL A 53 -17.10 26.56 18.61
CA VAL A 53 -17.03 27.88 19.26
C VAL A 53 -16.86 27.74 20.77
N ASP A 54 -17.64 26.86 21.41
CA ASP A 54 -17.53 26.60 22.85
C ASP A 54 -16.15 26.07 23.24
N ALA A 55 -15.60 25.13 22.47
CA ALA A 55 -14.26 24.59 22.70
C ALA A 55 -13.18 25.67 22.65
N VAL A 56 -13.23 26.59 21.67
CA VAL A 56 -12.27 27.69 21.55
C VAL A 56 -12.42 28.69 22.71
N ARG A 57 -13.65 28.93 23.17
CA ARG A 57 -13.93 29.87 24.28
C ARG A 57 -13.53 29.32 25.64
N THR A 58 -13.69 28.02 25.87
CA THR A 58 -13.59 27.41 27.21
C THR A 58 -12.31 26.60 27.42
N VAL A 59 -11.70 26.05 26.36
CA VAL A 59 -10.51 25.21 26.46
C VAL A 59 -9.26 26.04 26.24
N ALA A 60 -8.32 26.00 27.20
CA ALA A 60 -7.04 26.66 27.05
C ALA A 60 -6.29 26.19 25.78
N ALA A 61 -5.78 27.12 24.97
CA ALA A 61 -5.13 26.83 23.69
C ALA A 61 -4.02 25.78 23.77
N ILE A 62 -3.27 25.72 24.89
CA ILE A 62 -2.24 24.69 25.11
C ILE A 62 -2.82 23.27 25.21
N ARG A 63 -4.04 23.12 25.74
CA ARG A 63 -4.73 21.81 25.82
C ARG A 63 -5.26 21.40 24.44
N LEU A 64 -5.82 22.34 23.68
CA LEU A 64 -6.20 22.11 22.27
C LEU A 64 -4.99 21.67 21.45
N PHE A 65 -3.87 22.41 21.55
CA PHE A 65 -2.65 22.06 20.83
C PHE A 65 -2.15 20.65 21.20
N ARG A 66 -2.12 20.29 22.49
CA ARG A 66 -1.75 18.93 22.94
C ARG A 66 -2.67 17.85 22.40
N LEU A 67 -3.97 18.13 22.31
CA LEU A 67 -4.95 17.20 21.71
C LEU A 67 -4.63 16.98 20.23
N GLY A 68 -4.43 18.04 19.45
CA GLY A 68 -4.04 17.95 18.03
C GLY A 68 -2.73 17.17 17.83
N VAL A 69 -1.68 17.48 18.61
CA VAL A 69 -0.42 16.72 18.60
C VAL A 69 -0.65 15.24 18.92
N SER A 70 -1.55 14.92 19.86
CA SER A 70 -1.85 13.53 20.21
C SER A 70 -2.55 12.78 19.08
N LEU A 71 -3.43 13.44 18.31
CA LEU A 71 -4.08 12.85 17.14
C LEU A 71 -3.06 12.53 16.04
N ILE A 72 -2.18 13.49 15.70
CA ILE A 72 -1.08 13.29 14.74
C ILE A 72 -0.12 12.19 15.24
N GLY A 73 0.16 12.18 16.55
CA GLY A 73 1.00 11.17 17.19
C GLY A 73 0.48 9.74 17.03
N LYS A 74 -0.85 9.53 17.00
CA LYS A 74 -1.44 8.21 16.74
C LYS A 74 -1.17 7.72 15.32
N VAL A 75 -1.27 8.61 14.32
CA VAL A 75 -0.94 8.28 12.91
C VAL A 75 0.54 7.91 12.79
N ARG A 76 1.43 8.71 13.40
CA ARG A 76 2.86 8.39 13.46
C ARG A 76 3.12 7.05 14.13
N ALA A 77 2.48 6.77 15.26
CA ALA A 77 2.65 5.50 15.98
C ALA A 77 2.21 4.30 15.13
N LEU A 78 1.12 4.44 14.35
CA LEU A 78 0.66 3.42 13.41
C LEU A 78 1.69 3.17 12.30
N ALA A 79 2.20 4.23 11.66
CA ALA A 79 3.24 4.12 10.64
C ALA A 79 4.53 3.47 11.19
N GLN A 80 4.96 3.89 12.37
CA GLN A 80 6.13 3.30 13.05
C GLN A 80 5.91 1.83 13.44
N ALA A 81 4.68 1.46 13.83
CA ALA A 81 4.36 0.06 14.08
C ALA A 81 4.51 -0.78 12.82
N LEU A 82 4.03 -0.30 11.67
CA LEU A 82 4.21 -0.98 10.38
C LEU A 82 5.70 -1.08 10.01
N LEU A 83 6.45 0.02 10.06
CA LEU A 83 7.87 0.03 9.67
C LEU A 83 8.76 -0.82 10.58
N ARG A 84 8.42 -0.97 11.87
CA ARG A 84 9.28 -1.67 12.85
C ARG A 84 8.83 -3.08 13.16
N ARG A 85 7.56 -3.41 12.93
CA ARG A 85 6.95 -4.69 13.32
C ARG A 85 6.14 -5.32 12.19
N GLY A 86 6.13 -4.70 11.01
CA GLY A 86 5.57 -5.31 9.81
C GLY A 86 6.32 -6.61 9.47
N PRO A 87 5.68 -7.50 8.70
CA PRO A 87 6.25 -8.81 8.37
C PRO A 87 7.58 -8.71 7.62
N PHE A 88 7.82 -7.60 6.92
CA PHE A 88 9.03 -7.34 6.18
C PHE A 88 9.94 -6.29 6.84
N ALA A 89 9.70 -5.92 8.09
CA ALA A 89 10.45 -4.85 8.79
C ALA A 89 11.96 -5.13 8.95
N ALA A 90 12.38 -6.40 8.84
CA ALA A 90 13.80 -6.77 8.86
C ALA A 90 14.54 -6.45 7.56
N LEU A 91 13.81 -6.22 6.46
CA LEU A 91 14.39 -5.91 5.15
C LEU A 91 14.66 -4.42 5.04
N GLN A 92 15.89 -4.00 5.37
CA GLN A 92 16.29 -2.59 5.32
C GLN A 92 16.76 -2.13 3.93
N HIS A 93 16.97 -3.07 3.01
CA HIS A 93 17.52 -2.84 1.68
C HIS A 93 16.48 -2.82 0.55
N ILE A 94 15.19 -3.05 0.85
CA ILE A 94 14.10 -3.12 -0.13
C ILE A 94 12.94 -2.24 0.31
N ASP A 95 12.41 -1.45 -0.61
CA ASP A 95 11.23 -0.61 -0.39
C ASP A 95 9.94 -1.45 -0.51
N MET A 96 9.53 -2.05 0.61
CA MET A 96 8.34 -2.90 0.70
C MET A 96 7.01 -2.13 0.73
N VAL A 97 6.96 -0.96 0.09
CA VAL A 97 5.79 -0.10 0.02
C VAL A 97 5.77 0.64 -1.32
N GLU A 98 4.66 0.54 -2.04
CA GLU A 98 4.43 1.27 -3.29
C GLU A 98 4.06 2.75 -3.04
N GLU A 99 4.25 3.61 -4.05
CA GLU A 99 3.59 4.92 -4.06
C GLU A 99 2.07 4.77 -4.27
N PRO A 100 1.24 5.64 -3.67
CA PRO A 100 1.58 6.81 -2.85
C PRO A 100 1.97 6.54 -1.39
N GLU A 101 1.81 5.30 -0.92
CA GLU A 101 1.94 4.95 0.49
C GLU A 101 3.37 5.13 1.04
N ALA A 102 4.39 4.94 0.20
CA ALA A 102 5.79 5.15 0.55
C ALA A 102 6.06 6.60 0.98
N THR A 103 5.65 7.58 0.17
CA THR A 103 5.81 9.00 0.52
C THR A 103 5.03 9.36 1.78
N VAL A 104 3.83 8.80 1.96
CA VAL A 104 3.05 9.02 3.20
C VAL A 104 3.81 8.51 4.43
N LEU A 105 4.30 7.27 4.38
CA LEU A 105 5.07 6.69 5.49
C LEU A 105 6.32 7.52 5.81
N ALA A 106 7.03 8.00 4.78
CA ALA A 106 8.19 8.85 4.94
C ALA A 106 7.84 10.19 5.63
N ALA A 107 6.73 10.83 5.27
CA ALA A 107 6.30 12.10 5.85
C ALA A 107 5.83 11.95 7.31
N VAL A 108 4.98 10.95 7.60
CA VAL A 108 4.35 10.80 8.93
C VAL A 108 5.27 10.18 9.97
N SER A 109 6.32 9.46 9.54
CA SER A 109 7.23 8.76 10.45
C SER A 109 8.26 9.67 11.13
N ARG A 110 8.44 10.89 10.62
CA ARG A 110 9.41 11.87 11.12
C ARG A 110 9.11 12.31 12.56
N PRO A 111 10.11 12.83 13.30
CA PRO A 111 9.89 13.42 14.62
C PRO A 111 8.80 14.50 14.64
N ARG A 112 8.69 15.27 13.55
CA ARG A 112 7.63 16.24 13.29
C ARG A 112 6.85 15.76 12.06
N PRO A 113 5.80 14.96 12.25
CA PRO A 113 5.01 14.43 11.14
C PRO A 113 4.39 15.55 10.32
N LEU A 114 4.47 15.41 9.01
CA LEU A 114 3.76 16.24 8.04
C LEU A 114 2.80 15.37 7.25
N TYR A 115 1.80 16.01 6.65
CA TYR A 115 0.87 15.39 5.74
C TYR A 115 1.44 15.45 4.32
N ALA A 116 1.42 14.32 3.62
CA ALA A 116 1.87 14.25 2.24
C ALA A 116 0.77 14.84 1.32
N ALA A 117 1.08 15.97 0.67
CA ALA A 117 0.11 16.72 -0.15
C ALA A 117 -0.36 15.95 -1.39
N LEU A 118 0.32 14.85 -1.75
CA LEU A 118 -0.12 13.93 -2.79
C LEU A 118 -1.47 13.27 -2.49
N LEU A 119 -1.88 13.24 -1.22
CA LEU A 119 -3.18 12.72 -0.79
C LEU A 119 -4.30 13.78 -0.87
N ASP A 120 -3.99 15.01 -1.29
CA ASP A 120 -5.00 16.04 -1.51
C ASP A 120 -5.83 15.78 -2.78
N ASP A 121 -6.96 16.47 -2.86
CA ASP A 121 -7.83 16.48 -4.04
C ASP A 121 -8.00 17.94 -4.52
N PRO A 122 -7.34 18.36 -5.62
CA PRO A 122 -6.44 17.56 -6.45
C PRO A 122 -5.08 17.26 -5.78
N PRO A 123 -4.37 16.17 -6.18
CA PRO A 123 -3.05 15.85 -5.64
C PRO A 123 -2.03 16.95 -5.88
N ALA A 124 -1.27 17.30 -4.84
CA ALA A 124 -0.19 18.27 -4.91
C ALA A 124 1.18 17.66 -4.55
N MET A 125 2.25 18.30 -5.00
CA MET A 125 3.62 17.87 -4.65
C MET A 125 4.03 18.44 -3.29
N GLY A 126 4.84 17.68 -2.56
CA GLY A 126 5.44 18.10 -1.30
C GLY A 126 4.61 17.74 -0.07
N GLU A 127 4.80 18.51 0.99
CA GLU A 127 4.28 18.22 2.32
C GLU A 127 3.71 19.49 2.95
N ARG A 128 2.65 19.34 3.74
CA ARG A 128 2.03 20.43 4.50
C ARG A 128 1.66 19.97 5.92
N PRO A 129 1.33 20.88 6.84
CA PRO A 129 0.79 20.47 8.13
C PRO A 129 -0.52 19.67 7.97
N PHE A 130 -0.82 18.82 8.97
CA PHE A 130 -2.17 18.29 9.15
C PHE A 130 -3.09 19.44 9.57
N GLU A 131 -4.21 19.59 8.87
CA GLU A 131 -5.16 20.69 9.08
C GLU A 131 -6.56 20.19 9.43
N SER A 132 -6.87 18.92 9.14
CA SER A 132 -8.21 18.36 9.34
C SER A 132 -8.20 16.89 9.76
N LEU A 133 -9.34 16.40 10.27
CA LEU A 133 -9.57 14.98 10.49
C LEU A 133 -9.62 14.19 9.19
N ALA A 134 -9.97 14.83 8.07
CA ALA A 134 -9.89 14.20 6.75
C ALA A 134 -8.44 13.87 6.39
N ASP A 135 -7.48 14.73 6.74
CA ASP A 135 -6.04 14.42 6.57
C ASP A 135 -5.61 13.21 7.38
N ILE A 136 -6.04 13.14 8.65
CA ILE A 136 -5.78 11.99 9.53
C ILE A 136 -6.37 10.71 8.94
N ALA A 137 -7.61 10.76 8.45
CA ALA A 137 -8.28 9.62 7.84
C ALA A 137 -7.57 9.14 6.57
N ARG A 138 -7.20 10.07 5.67
CA ARG A 138 -6.48 9.74 4.43
C ARG A 138 -5.10 9.16 4.69
N ALA A 139 -4.32 9.75 5.60
CA ALA A 139 -3.02 9.22 5.99
C ALA A 139 -3.15 7.82 6.64
N THR A 140 -4.15 7.63 7.50
CA THR A 140 -4.44 6.32 8.11
C THR A 140 -4.81 5.27 7.06
N ALA A 141 -5.65 5.63 6.09
CA ALA A 141 -6.04 4.74 5.00
C ALA A 141 -4.84 4.34 4.12
N ALA A 142 -3.92 5.28 3.85
CA ALA A 142 -2.68 4.97 3.14
C ALA A 142 -1.79 3.98 3.92
N ILE A 143 -1.58 4.22 5.22
CA ILE A 143 -0.83 3.27 6.08
C ILE A 143 -1.50 1.89 6.11
N GLN A 144 -2.84 1.85 6.15
CA GLN A 144 -3.60 0.61 6.11
C GLN A 144 -3.41 -0.14 4.77
N ARG A 145 -3.42 0.56 3.63
CA ARG A 145 -3.15 -0.06 2.32
C ARG A 145 -1.75 -0.66 2.26
N ALA A 146 -0.73 0.04 2.77
CA ALA A 146 0.63 -0.51 2.86
C ALA A 146 0.68 -1.79 3.73
N ALA A 147 0.01 -1.78 4.88
CA ALA A 147 -0.07 -2.95 5.76
C ALA A 147 -0.78 -4.14 5.08
N VAL A 148 -1.86 -3.87 4.34
CA VAL A 148 -2.60 -4.88 3.58
C VAL A 148 -1.76 -5.45 2.45
N ALA A 149 -1.05 -4.61 1.70
CA ALA A 149 -0.15 -5.06 0.64
C ALA A 149 0.87 -6.08 1.18
N GLN A 150 1.50 -5.77 2.31
CA GLN A 150 2.44 -6.69 2.98
C GLN A 150 1.75 -7.97 3.48
N ALA A 151 0.56 -7.88 4.06
CA ALA A 151 -0.18 -9.06 4.51
C ALA A 151 -0.60 -9.97 3.35
N MET A 152 -1.04 -9.39 2.23
CA MET A 152 -1.43 -10.13 1.03
C MET A 152 -0.21 -10.80 0.38
N LEU A 153 0.96 -10.16 0.37
CA LEU A 153 2.20 -10.81 -0.07
C LEU A 153 2.51 -12.08 0.73
N LEU A 154 2.35 -12.04 2.06
CA LEU A 154 2.47 -13.25 2.88
C LEU A 154 1.43 -14.31 2.48
N GLY A 155 0.18 -13.90 2.26
CA GLY A 155 -0.87 -14.83 1.80
C GLY A 155 -0.57 -15.43 0.42
N LEU A 156 0.10 -14.69 -0.47
CA LEU A 156 0.58 -15.16 -1.77
C LEU A 156 1.84 -16.04 -1.68
N GLY A 157 2.34 -16.34 -0.47
CA GLY A 157 3.53 -17.18 -0.28
C GLY A 157 4.86 -16.42 -0.27
N VAL A 158 4.87 -15.10 -0.52
CA VAL A 158 6.11 -14.30 -0.41
C VAL A 158 6.53 -14.24 1.06
N ARG A 159 7.82 -14.39 1.34
CA ARG A 159 8.38 -14.37 2.70
C ARG A 159 9.65 -13.51 2.73
N PRO A 160 10.04 -12.97 3.90
CA PRO A 160 11.26 -12.17 4.01
C PRO A 160 12.53 -12.91 3.57
N GLU A 161 12.63 -14.21 3.83
CA GLU A 161 13.74 -15.07 3.43
C GLU A 161 13.91 -15.17 1.90
N HIS A 162 12.86 -14.90 1.12
CA HIS A 162 12.94 -14.86 -0.35
C HIS A 162 13.55 -13.56 -0.88
N LEU A 163 13.71 -12.57 0.00
CA LEU A 163 14.09 -11.19 -0.34
C LEU A 163 15.41 -10.77 0.31
N VAL A 164 16.13 -11.69 0.96
CA VAL A 164 17.49 -11.42 1.46
C VAL A 164 18.46 -11.26 0.27
N PRO A 165 19.53 -10.46 0.40
CA PRO A 165 20.45 -10.21 -0.71
C PRO A 165 20.97 -11.48 -1.38
N GLU A 166 21.24 -12.53 -0.60
CA GLU A 166 21.70 -13.84 -1.07
C GLU A 166 20.67 -14.53 -1.99
N ALA A 167 19.37 -14.45 -1.65
CA ALA A 167 18.30 -15.02 -2.45
C ALA A 167 18.07 -14.23 -3.76
N LEU A 168 18.53 -12.98 -3.82
CA LEU A 168 18.34 -12.07 -4.95
C LEU A 168 19.56 -11.98 -5.88
N GLN A 169 20.68 -12.66 -5.60
CA GLN A 169 21.93 -12.52 -6.36
C GLN A 169 21.77 -12.78 -7.86
N ASP A 170 20.83 -13.64 -8.23
CA ASP A 170 20.49 -13.99 -9.62
C ASP A 170 19.04 -13.60 -9.95
N VAL A 171 18.50 -12.53 -9.36
CA VAL A 171 17.14 -12.05 -9.62
C VAL A 171 17.25 -10.70 -10.33
N THR A 172 16.46 -10.51 -11.39
CA THR A 172 16.28 -9.21 -12.04
C THR A 172 14.94 -8.61 -11.59
N PRO A 173 14.80 -7.31 -11.30
CA PRO A 173 15.83 -6.29 -11.31
C PRO A 173 16.89 -6.55 -10.23
N SER A 174 18.16 -6.34 -10.60
CA SER A 174 19.28 -6.42 -9.66
C SER A 174 19.35 -5.20 -8.73
N ASP A 175 18.59 -4.15 -9.04
CA ASP A 175 18.40 -2.98 -8.18
C ASP A 175 17.32 -3.29 -7.13
N PRO A 176 17.69 -3.40 -5.84
CA PRO A 176 16.74 -3.67 -4.77
C PRO A 176 15.68 -2.58 -4.62
N LEU A 177 15.96 -1.34 -5.03
CA LEU A 177 15.00 -0.22 -4.98
C LEU A 177 13.92 -0.33 -6.05
N ALA A 178 14.11 -1.19 -7.06
CA ALA A 178 13.09 -1.49 -8.06
C ALA A 178 12.14 -2.62 -7.62
N ILE A 179 12.36 -3.22 -6.45
CA ILE A 179 11.51 -4.27 -5.89
C ILE A 179 10.54 -3.61 -4.90
N ASP A 180 9.27 -3.57 -5.28
CA ASP A 180 8.17 -3.10 -4.43
C ASP A 180 7.10 -4.19 -4.23
N THR A 181 6.07 -3.89 -3.43
CA THR A 181 4.99 -4.86 -3.18
C THR A 181 4.22 -5.25 -4.45
N GLY A 182 4.15 -4.37 -5.44
CA GLY A 182 3.42 -4.61 -6.67
C GLY A 182 4.19 -5.54 -7.60
N VAL A 183 5.51 -5.37 -7.71
CA VAL A 183 6.40 -6.27 -8.46
C VAL A 183 6.33 -7.68 -7.88
N LEU A 184 6.40 -7.80 -6.55
CA LEU A 184 6.33 -9.08 -5.87
C LEU A 184 4.95 -9.73 -6.02
N ALA A 185 3.87 -8.96 -5.86
CA ALA A 185 2.51 -9.46 -6.00
C ALA A 185 2.25 -9.98 -7.42
N ARG A 186 2.63 -9.20 -8.45
CA ARG A 186 2.51 -9.64 -9.84
C ARG A 186 3.29 -10.93 -10.07
N THR A 187 4.54 -10.98 -9.66
CA THR A 187 5.39 -12.17 -9.79
C THR A 187 4.74 -13.41 -9.13
N ALA A 188 4.27 -13.28 -7.90
CA ALA A 188 3.62 -14.36 -7.17
C ALA A 188 2.31 -14.81 -7.84
N LEU A 189 1.48 -13.87 -8.31
CA LEU A 189 0.24 -14.20 -9.02
C LEU A 189 0.51 -14.95 -10.31
N LEU A 190 1.49 -14.53 -11.12
CA LEU A 190 1.82 -15.23 -12.35
C LEU A 190 2.30 -16.66 -12.09
N LEU A 191 3.10 -16.86 -11.05
CA LEU A 191 3.54 -18.19 -10.62
C LEU A 191 2.36 -19.08 -10.21
N LEU A 192 1.46 -18.57 -9.38
CA LEU A 192 0.28 -19.32 -8.93
C LEU A 192 -0.65 -19.66 -10.11
N MET A 193 -0.84 -18.73 -11.04
CA MET A 193 -1.67 -18.97 -12.21
C MET A 193 -1.07 -20.01 -13.17
N ALA A 194 0.24 -19.96 -13.41
CA ALA A 194 0.93 -20.96 -14.23
C ALA A 194 0.85 -22.37 -13.62
N GLN A 195 0.89 -22.48 -12.29
CA GLN A 195 0.68 -23.75 -11.59
C GLN A 195 -0.76 -24.27 -11.75
N HIS A 196 -1.76 -23.38 -11.77
CA HIS A 196 -3.16 -23.75 -12.00
C HIS A 196 -3.43 -24.21 -13.43
N GLU A 197 -2.75 -23.66 -14.44
CA GLU A 197 -2.87 -24.12 -15.84
C GLU A 197 -2.19 -25.47 -16.10
N GLY A 198 -1.14 -25.79 -15.34
CA GLY A 198 -0.46 -27.09 -15.39
C GLY A 198 -1.28 -28.26 -14.80
N VAL A 199 -2.33 -27.97 -14.03
CA VAL A 199 -3.29 -28.97 -13.53
C VAL A 199 -4.50 -28.96 -14.45
N SER A 200 -4.38 -29.59 -15.61
CA SER A 200 -5.53 -29.86 -16.46
C SER A 200 -6.52 -30.77 -15.69
N PRO A 201 -7.76 -30.35 -15.40
CA PRO A 201 -8.78 -31.24 -14.88
C PRO A 201 -9.34 -32.06 -16.06
N VAL A 202 -8.48 -32.89 -16.66
CA VAL A 202 -8.92 -33.99 -17.54
C VAL A 202 -8.69 -35.29 -16.77
N ALA A 203 -9.49 -35.47 -15.73
CA ALA A 203 -9.78 -36.77 -15.16
C ALA A 203 -11.28 -37.02 -15.29
N ASP A 204 -11.66 -37.38 -16.51
CA ASP A 204 -12.58 -38.49 -16.81
C ASP A 204 -13.68 -38.76 -15.76
N VAL A 205 -14.83 -38.09 -15.89
CA VAL A 205 -16.06 -38.37 -15.12
C VAL A 205 -16.77 -39.66 -15.60
N SER A 206 -16.05 -40.58 -16.26
CA SER A 206 -16.58 -41.89 -16.67
C SER A 206 -15.85 -43.08 -16.05
N LYS A 207 -15.58 -43.04 -14.74
CA LYS A 207 -15.38 -44.29 -13.97
C LYS A 207 -16.22 -44.31 -12.71
N LYS A 208 -17.29 -45.11 -12.77
CA LYS A 208 -18.15 -45.52 -11.64
C LYS A 208 -17.28 -45.93 -10.43
N PRO A 209 -17.59 -45.42 -9.22
CA PRO A 209 -16.94 -45.90 -8.01
C PRO A 209 -17.49 -47.28 -7.64
N ARG A 210 -16.60 -48.28 -7.58
CA ARG A 210 -16.84 -49.52 -6.84
C ARG A 210 -16.72 -49.20 -5.35
N ARG A 211 -17.84 -49.35 -4.62
CA ARG A 211 -17.89 -49.41 -3.16
C ARG A 211 -16.82 -50.35 -2.61
N LYS A 212 -16.03 -49.88 -1.64
CA LYS A 212 -15.64 -50.68 -0.47
C LYS A 212 -15.31 -49.78 0.72
N ASP A 213 -15.60 -50.35 1.87
CA ASP A 213 -15.83 -49.75 3.17
C ASP A 213 -14.58 -49.17 3.88
N LYS A 214 -14.82 -48.08 4.62
CA LYS A 214 -14.52 -47.89 6.06
C LYS A 214 -13.06 -48.10 6.52
N ASP A 215 -12.40 -47.02 6.94
CA ASP A 215 -12.21 -46.64 8.36
C ASP A 215 -11.03 -45.66 8.55
N SER A 216 -11.16 -44.79 9.55
CA SER A 216 -10.12 -44.00 10.25
C SER A 216 -9.46 -42.78 9.60
N GLY A 217 -9.45 -41.69 10.39
CA GLY A 217 -8.30 -40.77 10.46
C GLY A 217 -8.56 -39.33 10.04
N GLN A 218 -9.07 -38.51 10.97
CA GLN A 218 -8.98 -37.05 10.88
C GLN A 218 -7.50 -36.63 10.82
N GLY A 219 -7.06 -36.15 9.67
CA GLY A 219 -5.88 -35.30 9.53
C GLY A 219 -6.35 -33.97 8.97
N GLU A 220 -6.28 -32.92 9.78
CA GLU A 220 -6.46 -31.55 9.31
C GLU A 220 -5.43 -31.31 8.21
N GLY A 221 -5.92 -31.11 6.98
CA GLY A 221 -5.10 -30.82 5.82
C GLY A 221 -4.43 -29.47 6.00
N GLU A 222 -3.21 -29.48 6.51
CA GLU A 222 -2.19 -28.50 6.20
C GLU A 222 -2.12 -28.44 4.67
N ARG A 223 -2.77 -27.43 4.08
CA ARG A 223 -2.60 -27.16 2.66
C ARG A 223 -1.12 -26.83 2.51
N ASP A 224 -0.41 -27.71 1.81
CA ASP A 224 0.94 -27.51 1.32
C ASP A 224 0.90 -26.26 0.41
N VAL A 225 1.05 -25.09 1.02
CA VAL A 225 1.21 -23.82 0.30
C VAL A 225 2.56 -23.96 -0.35
N ALA A 226 2.56 -24.38 -1.62
CA ALA A 226 3.76 -24.64 -2.40
C ALA A 226 4.85 -23.63 -2.06
N ASP A 227 6.02 -24.14 -1.64
CA ASP A 227 7.18 -23.33 -1.29
C ASP A 227 7.41 -22.30 -2.40
N PHE A 228 7.24 -21.02 -2.04
CA PHE A 228 7.50 -19.94 -2.97
C PHE A 228 8.99 -20.01 -3.34
N ARG A 229 9.25 -20.24 -4.63
CA ARG A 229 10.60 -20.21 -5.18
C ARG A 229 10.80 -18.86 -5.88
N PRO A 230 11.84 -18.09 -5.53
CA PRO A 230 12.23 -16.91 -6.30
C PRO A 230 12.45 -17.28 -7.78
N LEU A 231 11.94 -16.46 -8.70
CA LEU A 231 12.18 -16.64 -10.13
C LEU A 231 13.68 -16.53 -10.45
N ALA A 232 14.21 -17.41 -11.29
CA ALA A 232 15.60 -17.34 -11.75
C ALA A 232 15.82 -16.14 -12.68
N ALA A 233 17.04 -15.60 -12.73
CA ALA A 233 17.44 -14.48 -13.61
C ALA A 233 17.02 -14.70 -15.06
N THR A 234 17.06 -15.94 -15.54
CA THR A 234 16.68 -16.30 -16.91
C THR A 234 15.18 -16.14 -17.14
N GLU A 235 14.35 -16.51 -16.16
CA GLU A 235 12.90 -16.38 -16.17
C GLU A 235 12.50 -14.90 -16.11
N ILE A 236 13.15 -14.12 -15.25
CA ILE A 236 12.86 -12.70 -15.14
C ILE A 236 13.42 -11.92 -16.33
N ALA A 237 14.61 -12.23 -16.84
CA ALA A 237 15.12 -11.62 -18.05
C ALA A 237 14.29 -11.99 -19.29
N ALA A 238 13.75 -13.21 -19.38
CA ALA A 238 12.77 -13.57 -20.40
C ALA A 238 11.49 -12.74 -20.24
N PHE A 239 11.00 -12.58 -19.02
CA PHE A 239 9.86 -11.74 -18.67
C PHE A 239 10.07 -10.26 -19.03
N THR A 240 11.13 -9.62 -18.54
CA THR A 240 11.48 -8.21 -18.81
C THR A 240 11.70 -7.97 -20.30
N ARG A 241 12.41 -8.85 -21.01
CA ARG A 241 12.59 -8.72 -22.47
C ARG A 241 11.27 -8.77 -23.23
N THR A 242 10.30 -9.53 -22.73
CA THR A 242 8.98 -9.65 -23.37
C THR A 242 8.11 -8.43 -23.06
N ALA A 243 8.13 -7.94 -21.83
CA ALA A 243 7.46 -6.68 -21.43
C ALA A 243 8.05 -5.45 -22.16
N SER A 244 9.38 -5.34 -22.28
CA SER A 244 10.05 -4.22 -22.95
C SER A 244 9.92 -4.26 -24.48
N ARG A 245 9.72 -5.43 -25.09
CA ARG A 245 9.52 -5.56 -26.56
C ARG A 245 8.20 -4.95 -27.02
N GLY A 246 7.18 -4.87 -26.16
CA GLY A 246 5.93 -4.18 -26.44
C GLY A 246 6.06 -2.65 -26.51
N ALA A 247 7.17 -2.07 -26.02
CA ALA A 247 7.35 -0.63 -25.87
C ALA A 247 8.22 0.04 -26.96
N ARG A 248 8.74 -0.70 -27.95
CA ARG A 248 9.52 -0.07 -29.04
C ARG A 248 8.58 0.57 -30.09
N PRO A 249 8.65 1.89 -30.33
CA PRO A 249 7.94 2.51 -31.43
C PRO A 249 8.61 2.07 -32.74
N GLY A 250 7.98 1.13 -33.45
CA GLY A 250 8.34 0.87 -34.84
C GLY A 250 8.12 2.13 -35.71
N PRO A 251 8.85 2.28 -36.82
CA PRO A 251 8.66 3.40 -37.73
C PRO A 251 7.22 3.37 -38.27
N LYS A 252 6.42 4.35 -37.83
CA LYS A 252 4.98 4.43 -38.12
C LYS A 252 4.77 4.71 -39.60
N SER A 253 4.15 3.76 -40.32
CA SER A 253 3.41 4.10 -41.53
C SER A 253 2.14 4.83 -41.10
N ALA A 254 1.93 6.04 -41.63
CA ALA A 254 0.97 7.03 -41.13
C ALA A 254 -0.51 6.71 -41.42
N LYS A 255 -0.91 5.43 -41.51
CA LYS A 255 -2.27 5.04 -41.96
C LYS A 255 -3.05 4.08 -41.05
N SER A 256 -2.56 3.75 -39.83
CA SER A 256 -3.32 2.94 -38.86
C SER A 256 -3.40 3.57 -37.46
N ALA A 257 -3.63 4.88 -37.37
CA ALA A 257 -3.88 5.58 -36.11
C ALA A 257 -5.36 5.52 -35.69
N ALA A 258 -5.97 4.34 -35.75
CA ALA A 258 -7.30 4.08 -35.18
C ALA A 258 -7.17 2.97 -34.14
N ALA A 259 -7.36 3.35 -32.87
CA ALA A 259 -7.65 2.48 -31.73
C ALA A 259 -6.71 1.28 -31.50
N HIS A 260 -5.53 1.52 -30.94
CA HIS A 260 -4.91 0.51 -30.08
C HIS A 260 -5.30 0.86 -28.64
N GLU A 261 -6.47 0.38 -28.20
CA GLU A 261 -6.75 0.34 -26.76
C GLU A 261 -5.64 -0.51 -26.11
N PRO A 262 -5.03 -0.06 -25.01
CA PRO A 262 -4.08 -0.89 -24.27
C PRO A 262 -4.77 -2.22 -23.96
N GLY A 263 -4.13 -3.32 -24.35
CA GLY A 263 -4.70 -4.66 -24.32
C GLY A 263 -5.39 -4.93 -22.98
N ARG A 264 -6.73 -5.02 -23.02
CA ARG A 264 -7.52 -5.42 -21.86
C ARG A 264 -7.23 -6.88 -21.61
N MET A 265 -6.67 -7.15 -20.45
CA MET A 265 -6.53 -8.48 -19.89
C MET A 265 -7.82 -9.29 -20.10
N SER A 266 -7.73 -10.56 -20.52
CA SER A 266 -8.92 -11.38 -20.64
C SER A 266 -9.71 -11.40 -19.33
N ASP A 267 -11.04 -11.31 -19.44
CA ASP A 267 -11.93 -11.28 -18.27
C ASP A 267 -11.74 -12.52 -17.39
N GLU A 268 -11.40 -13.66 -18.00
CA GLU A 268 -11.07 -14.92 -17.31
C GLU A 268 -9.81 -14.81 -16.44
N LEU A 269 -8.72 -14.23 -16.97
CA LEU A 269 -7.48 -14.06 -16.23
C LEU A 269 -7.69 -13.06 -15.07
N ARG A 270 -8.44 -11.99 -15.31
CA ARG A 270 -8.80 -11.00 -14.28
C ARG A 270 -9.66 -11.61 -13.19
N ALA A 271 -10.62 -12.46 -13.55
CA ALA A 271 -11.46 -13.17 -12.59
C ALA A 271 -10.64 -14.15 -11.73
N ASN A 272 -9.73 -14.92 -12.34
CA ASN A 272 -8.87 -15.86 -11.62
C ASN A 272 -7.92 -15.13 -10.64
N ALA A 273 -7.19 -14.12 -11.12
CA ALA A 273 -6.31 -13.33 -10.27
C ALA A 273 -7.05 -12.64 -9.12
N ARG A 274 -8.26 -12.12 -9.38
CA ARG A 274 -9.13 -11.56 -8.34
C ARG A 274 -9.51 -12.60 -7.30
N GLN A 275 -9.92 -13.80 -7.71
CA GLN A 275 -10.29 -14.88 -6.81
C GLN A 275 -9.12 -15.28 -5.88
N ILE A 276 -7.90 -15.36 -6.40
CA ILE A 276 -6.70 -15.62 -5.60
C ILE A 276 -6.48 -14.49 -4.57
N LEU A 277 -6.56 -13.24 -5.02
CA LEU A 277 -6.37 -12.07 -4.16
C LEU A 277 -7.42 -11.94 -3.06
N GLU A 278 -8.67 -12.29 -3.34
CA GLU A 278 -9.74 -12.32 -2.35
C GLU A 278 -9.53 -13.39 -1.28
N GLN A 279 -8.91 -14.52 -1.61
CA GLN A 279 -8.60 -15.59 -0.64
C GLN A 279 -7.48 -15.20 0.34
N VAL A 280 -6.54 -14.36 -0.09
CA VAL A 280 -5.41 -13.91 0.73
C VAL A 280 -5.67 -12.56 1.42
N ALA A 281 -6.77 -11.89 1.10
CA ALA A 281 -7.14 -10.62 1.68
C ALA A 281 -7.47 -10.75 3.18
N PRO A 282 -6.86 -9.92 4.06
CA PRO A 282 -7.19 -9.95 5.49
C PRO A 282 -8.67 -9.57 5.73
N PRO A 283 -9.46 -10.38 6.46
CA PRO A 283 -10.90 -10.14 6.61
C PRO A 283 -11.22 -8.85 7.36
N GLN A 284 -10.32 -8.38 8.22
CA GLN A 284 -10.45 -7.11 8.96
C GLN A 284 -10.19 -5.85 8.11
N MET A 285 -9.70 -5.98 6.87
CA MET A 285 -9.26 -4.85 6.03
C MET A 285 -9.83 -4.90 4.61
N THR A 286 -11.09 -5.32 4.47
CA THR A 286 -11.74 -5.57 3.17
C THR A 286 -11.70 -4.39 2.19
N ALA A 287 -11.93 -3.16 2.66
CA ALA A 287 -11.90 -1.98 1.78
C ALA A 287 -10.51 -1.73 1.20
N ALA A 288 -9.48 -1.67 2.06
CA ALA A 288 -8.10 -1.48 1.64
C ALA A 288 -7.57 -2.65 0.78
N ALA A 289 -8.00 -3.89 1.08
CA ALA A 289 -7.65 -5.05 0.28
C ALA A 289 -8.28 -5.00 -1.12
N ARG A 290 -9.52 -4.51 -1.24
CA ARG A 290 -10.16 -4.29 -2.53
C ARG A 290 -9.40 -3.25 -3.34
N ASP A 291 -9.02 -2.12 -2.75
CA ASP A 291 -8.25 -1.07 -3.43
C ASP A 291 -6.90 -1.61 -3.94
N MET A 292 -6.18 -2.36 -3.10
CA MET A 292 -4.91 -2.99 -3.50
C MET A 292 -5.10 -4.04 -4.59
N THR A 293 -6.17 -4.84 -4.50
CA THR A 293 -6.52 -5.85 -5.50
C THR A 293 -6.74 -5.20 -6.86
N GLU A 294 -7.57 -4.16 -6.96
CA GLU A 294 -7.81 -3.48 -8.24
C GLU A 294 -6.52 -2.85 -8.78
N ARG A 295 -5.72 -2.21 -7.92
CA ARG A 295 -4.43 -1.63 -8.30
C ARG A 295 -3.50 -2.68 -8.91
N TRP A 296 -3.34 -3.83 -8.26
CA TRP A 296 -2.50 -4.91 -8.77
C TRP A 296 -3.06 -5.54 -10.05
N LEU A 297 -4.37 -5.75 -10.15
CA LEU A 297 -5.01 -6.25 -11.36
C LEU A 297 -4.80 -5.31 -12.57
N ASP A 298 -4.89 -4.00 -12.35
CA ASP A 298 -4.65 -3.02 -13.43
C ASP A 298 -3.19 -3.07 -13.91
N THR A 299 -2.25 -3.36 -13.01
CA THR A 299 -0.83 -3.53 -13.38
C THR A 299 -0.53 -4.85 -14.10
N LEU A 300 -1.44 -5.82 -14.09
CA LEU A 300 -1.29 -7.09 -14.83
C LEU A 300 -1.70 -6.97 -16.31
N SER A 301 -2.54 -5.99 -16.68
CA SER A 301 -3.04 -5.85 -18.06
C SER A 301 -1.95 -5.81 -19.14
N PRO A 302 -0.80 -5.13 -18.93
CA PRO A 302 0.29 -5.12 -19.92
C PRO A 302 0.97 -6.48 -20.14
N LEU A 303 0.76 -7.47 -19.27
CA LEU A 303 1.49 -8.75 -19.25
C LEU A 303 0.74 -9.90 -19.93
N GLU A 304 -0.52 -9.70 -20.31
CA GLU A 304 -1.36 -10.73 -20.93
C GLU A 304 -0.72 -11.44 -22.16
N PRO A 305 0.01 -10.77 -23.08
CA PRO A 305 0.60 -11.44 -24.23
C PRO A 305 1.67 -12.49 -23.87
N VAL A 306 2.23 -12.41 -22.66
CA VAL A 306 3.20 -13.38 -22.14
C VAL A 306 2.49 -14.61 -21.59
N LEU A 307 1.31 -14.43 -20.99
CA LEU A 307 0.55 -15.49 -20.31
C LEU A 307 -0.18 -16.41 -21.29
N LYS A 308 -0.52 -15.92 -22.48
CA LYS A 308 -1.19 -16.71 -23.52
C LYS A 308 -0.25 -17.62 -24.33
N ARG A 309 1.03 -17.72 -23.98
CA ARG A 309 2.03 -18.51 -24.73
C ARG A 309 2.41 -19.76 -23.97
#